data_AF-A0A5N1K201-F1
#
_entry.id   AF-A0A5N1K201-F1
#
_cell.length_a   1.000
_cell.length_b   1.000
_cell.length_c   1.000
_cell.angle_alpha   90.00
_cell.angle_beta   90.00
_cell.angle_gamma   90.00
#
_symmetry.space_group_name_H-M   'P 1'
#
loop_
_entity.id
_entity.type
_entity.pdbx_description
1 polymer ?
#
loop_
_entity_poly.entity_id
_entity_poly.type
_entity_poly.pdbx_seq_one_letter_code
_entity_poly.pdbx_strand_id
1 'polypeptide(L)'
;MAVKLSSGALHHSMTFSIITEVPDGNNGFDEVPLDFTTRANIRYLRGGETVQASRLEGKQPVVVTVRRSSKTIQITPDSKMKNARTGVQFNIRAVVPTEDRQFFEITAESGVAT
;
A
#
# COMPACT_ATOMS: atom_id res chain seq x y z
N MET A 1 -2.19 -2.32 -18.97
CA MET A 1 -1.66 -1.09 -19.58
C MET A 1 -0.89 -0.33 -18.49
N ALA A 2 0.43 -0.53 -18.43
CA ALA A 2 1.27 0.08 -17.41
C ALA A 2 1.31 1.61 -17.59
N VAL A 3 0.90 2.36 -16.56
CA VAL A 3 1.04 3.82 -16.57
C VAL A 3 2.53 4.14 -16.54
N LYS A 4 3.00 4.90 -17.52
CA LYS A 4 4.39 5.38 -17.58
C LYS A 4 4.61 6.34 -16.41
N LEU A 5 5.17 5.83 -15.30
CA LEU A 5 5.51 6.62 -14.13
C LEU A 5 6.66 7.56 -14.51
N SER A 6 6.38 8.86 -14.65
CA SER A 6 7.44 9.86 -14.83
C SER A 6 8.22 10.03 -13.51
N SER A 7 9.47 10.52 -13.58
CA SER A 7 10.34 10.69 -12.40
C SER A 7 9.74 11.53 -11.26
N GLY A 8 8.65 12.28 -11.49
CA GLY A 8 7.93 13.06 -10.46
C GLY A 8 6.65 12.40 -9.91
N ALA A 9 6.29 11.20 -10.37
CA ALA A 9 4.98 10.61 -10.07
C ALA A 9 4.81 10.17 -8.60
N LEU A 10 5.91 9.81 -7.91
CA LEU A 10 5.91 9.40 -6.51
C LEU A 10 5.95 10.62 -5.55
N HIS A 11 4.88 11.41 -5.54
CA HIS A 11 4.80 12.64 -4.76
C HIS A 11 4.11 12.48 -3.40
N HIS A 12 3.36 11.40 -3.21
CA HIS A 12 2.69 11.11 -1.94
C HIS A 12 3.65 10.39 -0.99
N SER A 13 3.53 10.69 0.30
CA SER A 13 4.22 9.95 1.36
C SER A 13 3.24 9.00 2.03
N MET A 14 3.54 7.71 1.99
CA MET A 14 2.70 6.66 2.56
C MET A 14 3.48 5.94 3.65
N THR A 15 2.85 5.71 4.79
CA THR A 15 3.41 4.90 5.88
C THR A 15 2.76 3.53 5.84
N PHE A 16 3.60 2.51 5.84
CA PHE A 16 3.20 1.11 5.93
C PHE A 16 3.66 0.56 7.27
N SER A 17 2.80 -0.20 7.94
CA SER A 17 3.12 -0.95 9.14
C SER A 17 3.11 -2.43 8.76
N ILE A 18 4.29 -3.04 8.75
CA ILE A 18 4.48 -4.47 8.48
C ILE A 18 4.90 -5.17 9.77
N ILE A 19 4.76 -6.48 9.83
CA ILE A 19 5.34 -7.29 10.91
C ILE A 19 6.72 -7.77 10.45
N THR A 20 7.73 -7.62 11.30
CA THR A 20 9.08 -8.11 11.05
C THR A 20 9.53 -8.99 12.20
N GLU A 21 10.26 -10.04 11.88
CA GLU A 21 10.87 -10.94 12.86
C GLU A 21 12.21 -10.35 13.34
N VAL A 22 12.38 -10.22 14.65
CA VAL A 22 13.61 -9.73 15.28
C VAL A 22 14.12 -10.80 16.25
N PRO A 23 15.43 -11.12 16.25
CA PRO A 23 15.97 -12.14 17.16
C PRO A 23 15.85 -11.70 18.63
N ASP A 24 15.25 -12.54 19.45
CA ASP A 24 14.99 -12.30 20.89
C ASP A 24 16.19 -12.64 21.80
N GLY A 25 17.31 -13.07 21.22
CA GLY A 25 18.52 -13.43 21.96
C GLY A 25 18.49 -14.80 22.65
N ASN A 26 17.36 -15.52 22.59
CA ASN A 26 17.21 -16.87 23.12
C ASN A 26 16.91 -17.94 22.04
N ASN A 27 17.58 -17.84 20.88
CA ASN A 27 17.36 -18.71 19.71
C ASN A 27 15.93 -18.69 19.12
N GLY A 28 15.12 -17.68 19.47
CA GLY A 28 13.78 -17.41 18.92
C GLY A 28 13.70 -16.09 18.15
N PHE A 29 12.58 -15.88 17.45
CA PHE A 29 12.26 -14.65 16.74
C PHE A 29 10.95 -14.07 17.29
N ASP A 30 10.93 -12.77 17.52
CA ASP A 30 9.76 -12.00 17.94
C ASP A 30 9.20 -11.18 16.76
N GLU A 31 7.89 -11.24 16.60
CA GLU A 31 7.15 -10.48 15.58
C GLU A 31 6.89 -9.05 16.08
N VAL A 32 7.69 -8.10 15.63
CA VAL A 32 7.54 -6.69 15.98
C VAL A 32 6.97 -5.89 14.82
N PRO A 33 6.01 -4.97 15.08
CA PRO A 33 5.52 -4.07 14.05
C PRO A 33 6.62 -3.06 13.67
N LEU A 34 6.94 -2.99 12.38
CA LEU A 34 7.85 -2.01 11.79
C LEU A 34 7.07 -1.04 10.90
N ASP A 35 7.03 0.22 11.33
CA ASP A 35 6.53 1.31 10.50
C ASP A 35 7.63 1.88 9.60
N PHE A 36 7.36 1.99 8.31
CA PHE A 36 8.23 2.73 7.40
C PHE A 36 7.44 3.61 6.45
N THR A 37 8.00 4.78 6.16
CA THR A 37 7.43 5.73 5.20
C THR A 37 8.18 5.63 3.88
N THR A 38 7.43 5.57 2.77
CA THR A 38 7.99 5.58 1.42
C THR A 38 7.20 6.50 0.50
N ARG A 39 7.81 6.85 -0.63
CA ARG A 39 7.17 7.68 -1.66
C ARG A 39 6.34 6.80 -2.58
N ALA A 40 5.12 7.24 -2.85
CA ALA A 40 4.11 6.51 -3.57
C ALA A 40 3.37 7.41 -4.56
N ASN A 41 2.77 6.80 -5.58
CA ASN A 41 1.78 7.43 -6.44
C ASN A 41 0.40 6.86 -6.07
N ILE A 42 -0.59 7.72 -5.83
CA ILE A 42 -1.95 7.31 -5.49
C ILE A 42 -2.85 7.62 -6.69
N ARG A 43 -3.41 6.58 -7.27
CA ARG A 43 -4.39 6.68 -8.34
C ARG A 43 -5.77 6.31 -7.82
N TYR A 44 -6.65 7.30 -7.74
CA TYR A 44 -8.04 7.07 -7.40
C TYR A 44 -8.78 6.42 -8.57
N LEU A 45 -9.39 5.27 -8.34
CA LEU A 45 -10.23 4.64 -9.34
C LEU A 45 -11.57 5.40 -9.40
N ARG A 46 -11.92 5.87 -10.61
CA ARG A 46 -13.10 6.69 -10.87
C ARG A 46 -14.08 6.07 -11.86
N GLY A 47 -13.71 4.97 -12.53
CA GLY A 47 -14.54 4.30 -13.54
C GLY A 47 -14.45 2.78 -13.43
N GLY A 48 -15.57 2.12 -13.70
CA GLY A 48 -15.82 0.69 -13.54
C GLY A 48 -17.09 0.44 -12.73
N GLU A 49 -17.97 -0.45 -13.17
CA GLU A 49 -19.23 -0.76 -12.48
C GLU A 49 -18.99 -1.21 -11.03
N THR A 50 -17.95 -2.01 -10.80
CA THR A 50 -17.49 -2.42 -9.47
C THR A 50 -17.01 -1.26 -8.61
N VAL A 51 -16.35 -0.26 -9.20
CA VAL A 51 -15.88 0.95 -8.50
C VAL A 51 -17.05 1.85 -8.10
N GLN A 52 -18.11 1.91 -8.93
CA GLN A 52 -19.32 2.65 -8.60
C GLN A 52 -20.10 1.97 -7.47
N ALA A 53 -20.19 0.64 -7.48
CA ALA A 53 -20.79 -0.13 -6.38
C ALA A 53 -20.06 0.10 -5.05
N SER A 54 -18.72 0.03 -5.04
CA SER A 54 -17.94 0.32 -3.82
C SER A 54 -18.18 1.74 -3.30
N ARG A 55 -18.32 2.73 -4.18
CA ARG A 55 -18.63 4.12 -3.78
C ARG A 55 -20.01 4.25 -3.14
N LEU A 56 -21.01 3.50 -3.61
CA LEU A 56 -22.33 3.45 -2.97
C LEU A 56 -22.25 2.87 -1.56
N GLU A 57 -21.32 1.94 -1.32
CA GLU A 57 -21.01 1.40 0.02
C GLU A 57 -20.09 2.32 0.86
N GLY A 58 -19.73 3.51 0.37
CA GLY A 58 -18.81 4.44 1.05
C GLY A 58 -17.34 4.05 0.97
N LYS A 59 -16.99 3.02 0.19
CA LYS A 59 -15.62 2.56 -0.05
C LYS A 59 -15.05 3.25 -1.29
N GLN A 60 -13.89 3.86 -1.14
CA GLN A 60 -13.17 4.50 -2.24
C GLN A 60 -11.94 3.64 -2.59
N PRO A 61 -12.00 2.83 -3.67
CA PRO A 61 -10.85 2.05 -4.10
C PRO A 61 -9.79 2.96 -4.75
N VAL A 62 -8.53 2.64 -4.44
CA VAL A 62 -7.33 3.34 -4.90
C VAL A 62 -6.28 2.32 -5.30
N VAL A 63 -5.49 2.67 -6.31
CA VAL A 63 -4.28 1.92 -6.68
C VAL A 63 -3.09 2.75 -6.27
N VAL A 64 -2.24 2.21 -5.42
CA VAL A 64 -1.05 2.88 -4.92
C VAL A 64 0.18 2.19 -5.46
N THR A 65 0.96 2.92 -6.24
CA THR A 65 2.18 2.41 -6.84
C THR A 65 3.38 2.85 -6.02
N VAL A 66 4.19 1.90 -5.58
CA VAL A 66 5.39 2.11 -4.76
C VAL A 66 6.61 1.48 -5.42
N ARG A 67 7.78 2.07 -5.21
CA ARG A 67 9.03 1.51 -5.74
C ARG A 67 9.38 0.21 -5.01
N ARG A 68 9.91 -0.76 -5.76
CA ARG A 68 10.45 -1.99 -5.15
C ARG A 68 11.65 -1.67 -4.27
N SER A 69 11.57 -2.13 -3.02
CA SER A 69 12.61 -2.02 -1.99
C SER A 69 12.52 -3.23 -1.06
N SER A 70 13.56 -3.47 -0.26
CA SER A 70 13.63 -4.56 0.72
C SER A 70 12.51 -4.49 1.77
N LYS A 71 12.00 -3.30 2.09
CA LYS A 71 10.85 -3.14 3.00
C LYS A 71 9.51 -3.34 2.28
N THR A 72 9.42 -2.86 1.05
CA THR A 72 8.16 -2.88 0.27
C THR A 72 7.79 -4.29 -0.20
N ILE A 73 8.78 -5.17 -0.38
CA ILE A 73 8.53 -6.57 -0.74
C ILE A 73 7.89 -7.39 0.41
N GLN A 74 8.02 -6.92 1.66
CA GLN A 74 7.42 -7.54 2.83
C GLN A 74 5.97 -7.11 3.07
N ILE A 75 5.43 -6.21 2.23
CA ILE A 75 4.04 -5.76 2.37
C ILE A 75 3.10 -6.90 1.99
N THR A 76 2.23 -7.25 2.94
CA THR A 76 1.16 -8.25 2.78
C THR A 76 -0.22 -7.56 2.80
N PRO A 77 -1.29 -8.24 2.38
CA PRO A 77 -2.66 -7.73 2.50
C PRO A 77 -3.08 -7.39 3.94
N ASP A 78 -2.50 -8.08 4.93
CA ASP A 78 -2.74 -7.83 6.36
C ASP A 78 -2.00 -6.60 6.91
N SER A 79 -1.06 -6.05 6.13
CA SER A 79 -0.29 -4.88 6.53
C SER A 79 -1.17 -3.63 6.55
N LYS A 80 -0.92 -2.74 7.53
CA LYS A 80 -1.67 -1.48 7.63
C LYS A 80 -1.02 -0.41 6.76
N MET A 81 -1.85 0.36 6.08
CA MET A 81 -1.40 1.42 5.19
C MET A 81 -2.09 2.74 5.54
N LYS A 82 -1.32 3.81 5.71
CA LYS A 82 -1.83 5.14 6.02
C LYS A 82 -1.10 6.23 5.25
N ASN A 83 -1.80 7.30 4.93
CA ASN A 83 -1.18 8.46 4.32
C ASN A 83 -0.41 9.23 5.40
N ALA A 84 0.90 9.42 5.21
CA ALA A 84 1.74 10.06 6.22
C ALA A 84 1.39 11.54 6.44
N ARG A 85 0.76 12.19 5.45
CA ARG A 85 0.41 13.62 5.50
C ARG A 85 -1.00 13.85 6.05
N THR A 86 -1.96 13.03 5.66
CA THR A 86 -3.37 13.23 6.02
C THR A 86 -3.88 12.29 7.10
N GLY A 87 -3.13 11.24 7.45
CA GLY A 87 -3.54 10.24 8.44
C GLY A 87 -4.63 9.27 7.97
N VAL A 88 -5.11 9.39 6.72
CA VAL A 88 -6.14 8.52 6.16
C VAL A 88 -5.62 7.07 6.11
N GLN A 89 -6.38 6.15 6.68
CA GLN A 89 -6.09 4.72 6.64
C GLN A 89 -6.70 4.07 5.39
N PHE A 90 -5.99 3.08 4.87
CA PHE A 90 -6.37 2.30 3.72
C PHE A 90 -6.22 0.82 4.05
N ASN A 91 -7.21 0.03 3.67
CA ASN A 91 -7.13 -1.43 3.78
C ASN A 91 -6.54 -2.02 2.49
N ILE A 92 -5.48 -2.81 2.60
CA ILE A 92 -4.82 -3.42 1.45
C ILE A 92 -5.64 -4.64 0.99
N ARG A 93 -5.95 -4.71 -0.30
CA ARG A 93 -6.69 -5.83 -0.90
C ARG A 93 -5.80 -6.76 -1.72
N ALA A 94 -4.84 -6.19 -2.44
CA ALA A 94 -3.91 -6.95 -3.26
C ALA A 94 -2.61 -6.19 -3.44
N VAL A 95 -1.51 -6.92 -3.53
CA VAL A 95 -0.18 -6.41 -3.86
C VAL A 95 0.30 -7.15 -5.10
N VAL A 96 0.50 -6.43 -6.20
CA VAL A 96 0.90 -7.02 -7.49
C VAL A 96 2.20 -6.37 -7.96
N PRO A 97 3.24 -7.14 -8.29
CA PRO A 97 4.42 -6.58 -8.94
C PRO A 97 4.11 -6.17 -10.38
N THR A 98 4.64 -5.02 -10.79
CA THR A 98 4.62 -4.60 -12.21
C THR A 98 5.44 -5.55 -13.08
N GLU A 99 5.11 -5.63 -14.38
CA GLU A 99 5.84 -6.48 -15.35
C GLU A 99 7.33 -6.14 -15.42
N ASP A 100 7.68 -4.85 -15.36
CA ASP A 100 9.06 -4.37 -15.30
C ASP A 100 9.78 -4.70 -13.97
N ARG A 101 9.06 -5.22 -12.96
CA ARG A 101 9.55 -5.57 -11.61
C ARG A 101 10.16 -4.41 -10.82
N GLN A 102 10.02 -3.17 -11.31
CA GLN A 102 10.55 -1.96 -10.69
C GLN A 102 9.62 -1.39 -9.61
N PHE A 103 8.32 -1.67 -9.72
CA PHE A 103 7.29 -1.15 -8.84
C PHE A 103 6.33 -2.25 -8.37
N PHE A 104 5.66 -1.99 -7.26
CA PHE A 104 4.48 -2.74 -6.82
C PHE A 104 3.25 -1.86 -6.93
N GLU A 105 2.18 -2.43 -7.46
CA GLU A 105 0.84 -1.86 -7.49
C GLU A 105 0.03 -2.47 -6.35
N ILE A 106 -0.35 -1.63 -5.41
CA ILE A 106 -1.11 -2.01 -4.22
C ILE A 106 -2.54 -1.51 -4.42
N THR A 107 -3.49 -2.43 -4.56
CA THR A 107 -4.90 -2.08 -4.57
C THR A 107 -5.37 -1.98 -3.12
N ALA A 108 -5.86 -0.82 -2.74
CA ALA A 108 -6.33 -0.54 -1.39
C ALA A 108 -7.67 0.21 -1.41
N GLU A 109 -8.40 0.17 -0.30
CA GLU A 109 -9.69 0.86 -0.15
C GLU A 109 -9.66 1.79 1.06
N SER A 110 -10.08 3.04 0.86
CA SER A 110 -10.33 3.99 1.95
C SER A 110 -11.83 4.10 2.25
N GLY A 111 -12.19 4.41 3.50
CA GLY A 111 -13.60 4.58 3.91
C GLY A 111 -14.25 3.35 4.54
N VAL A 112 -13.49 2.29 4.80
CA VAL A 112 -13.92 1.22 5.71
C VAL A 112 -13.90 1.79 7.12
N ALA A 113 -15.05 1.77 7.82
CA ALA A 113 -15.11 2.07 9.24
C ALA A 113 -14.12 1.13 9.95
N THR A 114 -13.12 1.71 10.61
CA THR A 114 -12.16 0.99 11.46
C THR A 114 -12.81 0.65 12.78
#